data_AF-A0A9E1RTG1-F1
#
_entry.id   AF-A0A9E1RTG1-F1
#
_cell.length_a   1.000
_cell.length_b   1.000
_cell.length_c   1.000
_cell.angle_alpha   90.00
_cell.angle_beta   90.00
_cell.angle_gamma   90.00
#
_symmetry.space_group_name_H-M   'P 1'
#
loop_
_entity.id
_entity.type
_entity.pdbx_description
1 polymer ?
#
loop_
_entity_poly.entity_id
_entity_poly.type
_entity_poly.pdbx_seq_one_letter_code
_entity_poly.pdbx_strand_id
1 'polypeptide(L)'
;MSGATMSGGVLWQRWLDPATEYCFTKIEAGNAPEEGHELPAVPKFLDYAPDQDRVAPLAPEVAAAIEIASFVRYDASSDSYGVTPLDFAPRPNSLARGFPTLYSTGISPH
;
A
#
# COMPACT_ATOMS: atom_id res chain seq x y z
N MET A 1 11.80 4.50 -47.70
CA MET A 1 11.50 3.28 -46.89
C MET A 1 11.49 3.74 -45.44
N SER A 2 10.38 4.29 -44.95
CA SER A 2 9.32 3.61 -44.19
C SER A 2 9.83 2.63 -43.13
N GLY A 3 9.58 3.00 -41.88
CA GLY A 3 9.76 2.19 -40.68
C GLY A 3 9.23 2.92 -39.44
N ALA A 4 8.05 3.56 -39.55
CA ALA A 4 7.32 4.02 -38.38
C ALA A 4 6.71 2.79 -37.69
N THR A 5 7.30 2.38 -36.58
CA THR A 5 6.79 1.28 -35.75
C THR A 5 6.65 1.78 -34.32
N MET A 6 5.39 1.82 -33.85
CA MET A 6 4.96 1.77 -32.44
C MET A 6 5.13 3.04 -31.56
N SER A 7 4.34 4.10 -31.82
CA SER A 7 4.21 5.29 -30.96
C SER A 7 3.01 5.25 -29.99
N GLY A 8 2.60 4.06 -29.53
CA GLY A 8 1.48 3.90 -28.58
C GLY A 8 1.90 3.62 -27.12
N GLY A 9 2.98 2.87 -26.90
CA GLY A 9 3.40 2.45 -25.55
C GLY A 9 4.16 3.52 -24.75
N VAL A 10 4.88 4.40 -25.45
CA VAL A 10 5.80 5.37 -24.82
C VAL A 10 5.06 6.52 -24.12
N LEU A 11 3.88 6.91 -24.61
CA LEU A 11 3.10 8.00 -23.99
C LEU A 11 2.41 7.57 -22.69
N TRP A 12 1.98 6.31 -22.59
CA TRP A 12 1.42 5.76 -21.34
C TRP A 12 2.49 5.68 -20.24
N GLN A 13 3.75 5.45 -20.59
CA GLN A 13 4.83 5.37 -19.60
C GLN A 13 5.24 6.74 -19.05
N ARG A 14 5.07 7.82 -19.84
CA ARG A 14 5.52 9.17 -19.45
C ARG A 14 4.89 9.75 -18.20
N TRP A 15 3.69 9.31 -17.82
CA TRP A 15 3.04 9.76 -16.59
C TRP A 15 3.35 8.87 -15.38
N LEU A 16 3.83 7.64 -15.61
CA LEU A 16 4.11 6.68 -14.54
C LEU A 16 5.29 7.11 -13.68
N ASP A 17 6.37 7.62 -14.28
CA ASP A 17 7.53 8.11 -13.53
C ASP A 17 7.13 9.25 -12.56
N PRO A 18 6.49 10.34 -13.01
CA PRO A 18 6.07 11.40 -12.08
C PRO A 18 5.00 10.95 -11.08
N ALA A 19 4.11 10.01 -11.44
CA ALA A 19 3.15 9.46 -10.49
C ALA A 19 3.84 8.60 -9.41
N THR A 20 4.84 7.80 -9.80
CA THR A 20 5.65 6.98 -8.88
C THR A 20 6.41 7.88 -7.91
N GLU A 21 7.07 8.92 -8.43
CA GLU A 21 7.76 9.90 -7.58
C GLU A 21 6.81 10.64 -6.65
N TYR A 22 5.61 11.00 -7.13
CA TYR A 22 4.58 11.63 -6.29
C TYR A 22 4.15 10.70 -5.16
N CYS A 23 3.86 9.42 -5.45
CA CYS A 23 3.48 8.44 -4.45
C CYS A 23 4.58 8.27 -3.39
N PHE A 24 5.84 8.09 -3.80
CA PHE A 24 6.93 8.02 -2.84
C PHE A 24 7.06 9.29 -2.01
N THR A 25 7.04 10.47 -2.64
CA THR A 25 7.12 11.77 -1.94
C THR A 25 6.04 11.89 -0.86
N LYS A 26 4.81 11.42 -1.15
CA LYS A 26 3.71 11.46 -0.20
C LYS A 26 3.92 10.51 0.97
N ILE A 27 4.37 9.28 0.70
CA ILE A 27 4.61 8.26 1.72
C ILE A 27 5.80 8.68 2.60
N GLU A 28 6.93 9.06 2.00
CA GLU A 28 8.16 9.55 2.68
C GLU A 28 7.90 10.78 3.58
N ALA A 29 6.83 11.52 3.32
CA ALA A 29 6.42 12.68 4.09
C ALA A 29 5.34 12.36 5.15
N GLY A 30 5.07 11.09 5.46
CA GLY A 30 4.06 10.70 6.45
C GLY A 30 2.61 10.96 6.04
N ASN A 31 2.35 11.12 4.75
CA ASN A 31 0.99 11.41 4.25
C ASN A 31 0.33 10.17 3.65
N ALA A 32 0.47 9.02 4.31
CA ALA A 32 -0.36 7.86 4.01
C ALA A 32 -1.85 8.19 4.29
N PRO A 33 -2.81 7.65 3.51
CA PRO A 33 -4.23 7.87 3.79
C PRO A 33 -4.62 7.42 5.20
N GLU A 34 -5.40 8.24 5.90
CA GLU A 34 -5.95 7.92 7.23
C GLU A 34 -7.22 7.04 7.15
N GLU A 35 -7.76 6.89 5.93
CA GLU A 35 -8.99 6.16 5.66
C GLU A 35 -8.68 4.75 5.16
N GLY A 36 -9.26 3.74 5.81
CA GLY A 36 -8.92 2.34 5.61
C GLY A 36 -9.29 1.76 4.26
N HIS A 37 -10.22 2.32 3.49
CA HIS A 37 -10.52 1.88 2.12
C HIS A 37 -9.54 2.47 1.10
N GLU A 38 -8.95 3.63 1.38
CA GLU A 38 -7.92 4.24 0.54
C GLU A 38 -6.53 3.64 0.80
N LEU A 39 -6.21 3.37 2.07
CA LEU A 39 -4.90 2.93 2.51
C LEU A 39 -4.36 1.64 1.85
N PRO A 40 -5.17 0.62 1.44
CA PRO A 40 -4.69 -0.57 0.74
C PRO A 40 -3.97 -0.26 -0.57
N ALA A 41 -4.18 0.92 -1.16
CA ALA A 41 -3.44 1.36 -2.33
C ALA A 41 -1.94 1.56 -2.05
N VAL A 42 -1.56 1.89 -0.80
CA VAL A 42 -0.16 2.14 -0.41
C VAL A 42 0.70 0.88 -0.42
N PRO A 43 0.42 -0.18 0.37
CA PRO A 43 1.21 -1.41 0.31
C PRO A 43 1.12 -2.06 -1.07
N LYS A 44 -0.01 -1.92 -1.78
CA LYS A 44 -0.13 -2.38 -3.16
C LYS A 44 0.80 -1.62 -4.12
N PHE A 45 0.97 -0.31 -3.96
CA PHE A 45 1.94 0.45 -4.73
C PHE A 45 3.37 -0.03 -4.43
N LEU A 46 3.73 -0.18 -3.15
CA LEU A 46 5.05 -0.61 -2.73
C LEU A 46 5.41 -2.04 -3.18
N ASP A 47 4.41 -2.95 -3.23
CA ASP A 47 4.55 -4.30 -3.80
C ASP A 47 5.02 -4.29 -5.26
N TYR A 48 4.75 -3.22 -6.01
CA TYR A 48 5.02 -3.11 -7.45
C TYR A 48 5.94 -1.95 -7.85
N ALA A 49 6.38 -1.14 -6.88
CA ALA A 49 7.23 0.01 -7.18
C ALA A 49 8.55 -0.46 -7.81
N PRO A 50 9.07 0.23 -8.84
CA PRO A 50 10.28 -0.20 -9.54
C PRO A 50 11.54 -0.10 -8.67
N ASP A 51 11.56 0.84 -7.73
CA ASP A 51 12.66 1.06 -6.80
C ASP A 51 12.37 0.40 -5.45
N GLN A 52 12.78 -0.87 -5.33
CA GLN A 52 12.57 -1.66 -4.12
C GLN A 52 13.50 -1.25 -2.97
N ASP A 53 14.62 -0.56 -3.25
CA ASP A 53 15.53 -0.07 -2.22
C ASP A 53 14.88 1.07 -1.41
N ARG A 54 14.00 1.87 -2.05
CA ARG A 54 13.14 2.87 -1.39
C ARG A 54 12.01 2.28 -0.55
N VAL A 55 11.60 1.02 -0.79
CA VAL A 55 10.44 0.42 -0.12
C VAL A 55 10.76 0.01 1.32
N ALA A 56 11.90 -0.62 1.56
CA ALA A 56 12.23 -1.20 2.86
C ALA A 56 12.19 -0.19 4.03
N PRO A 57 12.70 1.06 3.88
CA PRO A 57 12.61 2.07 4.93
C PRO A 57 11.18 2.55 5.24
N LEU A 58 10.24 2.43 4.29
CA LEU A 58 8.85 2.91 4.43
C LEU A 58 7.93 1.89 5.10
N ALA A 59 8.34 0.62 5.17
CA ALA A 59 7.53 -0.45 5.74
C ALA A 59 7.04 -0.16 7.19
N PRO A 60 7.88 0.33 8.12
CA PRO A 60 7.43 0.66 9.48
C PRO A 60 6.40 1.78 9.53
N GLU A 61 6.55 2.80 8.67
CA GLU A 61 5.63 3.94 8.58
C GLU A 61 4.26 3.51 8.05
N VAL A 62 4.24 2.68 7.01
CA VAL A 62 2.98 2.13 6.47
C VAL A 62 2.31 1.21 7.48
N ALA A 63 3.08 0.40 8.22
CA ALA A 63 2.53 -0.45 9.28
C ALA A 63 1.85 0.39 10.39
N ALA A 64 2.48 1.50 10.80
CA ALA A 64 1.92 2.43 11.78
C ALA A 64 0.69 3.16 11.25
N ALA A 65 0.66 3.56 9.98
CA ALA A 65 -0.51 4.17 9.35
C ALA A 65 -1.71 3.22 9.35
N ILE A 66 -1.49 1.93 9.05
CA ILE A 66 -2.56 0.91 9.08
C ILE A 66 -3.15 0.76 10.48
N GLU A 67 -2.30 0.79 11.52
CA GLU A 67 -2.71 0.63 12.92
C GLU A 67 -3.72 1.69 13.39
N ILE A 68 -3.56 2.93 12.93
CA ILE A 68 -4.38 4.06 13.36
C ILE A 68 -5.48 4.44 12.35
N ALA A 69 -5.52 3.79 11.19
CA ALA A 69 -6.46 4.14 10.13
C ALA A 69 -7.91 3.86 10.53
N SER A 70 -8.78 4.78 10.15
CA SER A 70 -10.22 4.61 10.30
C SER A 70 -10.72 3.44 9.45
N PHE A 71 -11.80 2.79 9.90
CA PHE A 71 -12.41 1.64 9.22
C PHE A 71 -11.56 0.37 9.11
N VAL A 72 -10.39 0.28 9.75
CA VAL A 72 -9.65 -0.98 9.87
C VAL A 72 -10.23 -1.82 11.02
N ARG A 73 -10.59 -3.06 10.73
CA ARG A 73 -11.20 -4.02 11.66
C ARG A 73 -10.22 -5.14 11.98
N TYR A 74 -9.61 -5.07 13.16
CA TYR A 74 -8.69 -6.08 13.67
C TYR A 74 -9.40 -7.28 14.29
N ASP A 75 -10.63 -7.08 14.78
CA ASP A 75 -11.47 -8.17 15.26
C ASP A 75 -12.10 -8.91 14.07
N ALA A 76 -11.62 -10.12 13.81
CA ALA A 76 -12.11 -10.99 12.76
C ALA A 76 -13.56 -11.48 13.00
N SER A 77 -14.08 -11.33 14.22
CA SER A 77 -15.47 -11.67 14.55
C SER A 77 -16.45 -10.49 14.45
N SER A 78 -15.94 -9.29 14.14
CA SER A 78 -16.78 -8.10 14.03
C SER A 78 -17.56 -8.06 12.72
N ASP A 79 -18.87 -7.85 12.80
CA ASP A 79 -19.75 -7.57 11.65
C ASP A 79 -19.74 -6.07 11.25
N SER A 80 -18.93 -5.25 11.90
CA SER A 80 -18.85 -3.81 11.60
C SER A 80 -18.24 -3.55 10.23
N TYR A 81 -18.82 -2.61 9.47
CA TYR A 81 -18.28 -2.20 8.17
C TYR A 81 -16.84 -1.69 8.26
N GLY A 82 -15.98 -2.14 7.35
CA GLY A 82 -14.60 -1.71 7.22
C GLY A 82 -13.74 -2.69 6.43
N VAL A 83 -12.45 -2.38 6.32
CA VAL A 83 -11.43 -3.27 5.76
C VAL A 83 -10.80 -4.11 6.86
N THR A 84 -10.26 -5.25 6.48
CA THR A 84 -9.58 -6.20 7.37
C THR A 84 -8.07 -6.18 7.09
N PRO A 85 -7.25 -6.68 8.04
CA PRO A 85 -5.83 -6.96 7.81
C PRO A 85 -5.54 -7.70 6.48
N LEU A 86 -6.43 -8.61 6.07
CA LEU A 86 -6.24 -9.39 4.85
C LEU A 86 -6.34 -8.55 3.58
N ASP A 87 -7.09 -7.45 3.59
CA ASP A 87 -7.22 -6.53 2.46
C ASP A 87 -5.90 -5.79 2.16
N PHE A 88 -5.03 -5.63 3.17
CA PHE A 88 -3.68 -5.09 3.00
C PHE A 88 -2.66 -6.13 2.52
N ALA A 89 -2.93 -7.42 2.74
CA ALA A 89 -2.03 -8.53 2.39
C ALA A 89 -2.73 -9.67 1.61
N PRO A 90 -3.29 -9.39 0.42
CA PRO A 90 -4.10 -10.36 -0.32
C PRO A 90 -3.29 -11.52 -0.92
N ARG A 91 -1.94 -11.44 -0.92
CA ARG A 91 -1.05 -12.47 -1.46
C ARG A 91 -0.01 -12.92 -0.43
N PRO A 92 0.50 -14.16 -0.52
CA PRO A 92 1.55 -14.66 0.37
C PRO A 92 2.85 -13.84 0.36
N ASN A 93 3.10 -13.08 -0.70
CA ASN A 93 4.29 -12.24 -0.87
C ASN A 93 4.00 -10.74 -0.77
N SER A 94 2.80 -10.32 -0.33
CA SER A 94 2.52 -8.90 -0.09
C SER A 94 3.40 -8.38 1.05
N LEU A 95 3.96 -7.18 0.87
CA LEU A 95 4.78 -6.47 1.85
C LEU A 95 4.13 -6.44 3.23
N ALA A 96 2.82 -6.12 3.25
CA ALA A 96 2.08 -5.96 4.49
C ALA A 96 1.93 -7.27 5.29
N ARG A 97 2.15 -8.44 4.67
CA ARG A 97 2.22 -9.73 5.37
C ARG A 97 3.37 -9.79 6.39
N GLY A 98 4.35 -8.91 6.31
CA GLY A 98 5.42 -8.79 7.30
C GLY A 98 5.06 -7.93 8.51
N PHE A 99 3.92 -7.22 8.49
CA PHE A 99 3.61 -6.22 9.50
C PHE A 99 3.03 -6.87 10.76
N PRO A 100 3.65 -6.68 11.94
CA PRO A 100 3.15 -7.24 13.19
C PRO A 100 1.72 -6.79 13.53
N THR A 101 1.35 -5.58 13.10
CA THR A 101 0.03 -4.98 13.32
C THR A 101 -1.11 -5.79 12.68
N LEU A 102 -0.84 -6.55 11.61
CA LEU A 102 -1.85 -7.38 10.95
C LEU A 102 -2.08 -8.75 11.61
N TYR A 103 -1.21 -9.16 12.54
CA TYR A 103 -1.28 -10.46 13.22
C TYR A 103 -1.54 -10.36 14.72
N SER A 104 -1.83 -9.15 15.22
CA SER A 104 -2.26 -8.97 16.61
C SER A 104 -3.66 -9.56 16.76
N THR A 105 -3.71 -10.87 17.02
CA THR A 105 -4.93 -11.59 17.38
C THR A 105 -5.44 -11.04 18.70
N GLY A 106 -6.47 -10.21 18.64
CA GLY A 106 -7.54 -10.09 19.65
C GLY A 106 -7.16 -10.30 21.12
N ILE A 107 -6.13 -9.62 21.62
CA ILE A 107 -6.07 -9.35 23.07
C ILE A 107 -6.75 -8.02 23.28
N SER A 108 -8.07 -8.05 23.43
CA SER A 108 -8.78 -6.95 24.10
C SER A 108 -8.12 -6.74 25.46
N PRO A 109 -7.58 -5.55 25.76
CA PRO A 109 -7.37 -5.18 27.16
C PRO A 109 -8.77 -5.00 27.75
N HIS A 110 -9.18 -5.97 28.57
CA HIS A 110 -10.26 -5.77 29.53
C HIS A 110 -9.93 -4.62 30.49
#